data_AF-A0A6U4D6H4-F1
#
_entry.id   AF-A0A6U4D6H4-F1
#
_cell.length_a   1.000
_cell.length_b   1.000
_cell.length_c   1.000
_cell.angle_alpha   90.00
_cell.angle_beta   90.00
_cell.angle_gamma   90.00
#
_symmetry.space_group_name_H-M   'P 1'
#
loop_
_entity.id
_entity.type
_entity.pdbx_description
1 polymer ?
#
loop_
_entity_poly.entity_id
_entity_poly.type
_entity_poly.pdbx_seq_one_letter_code
_entity_poly.pdbx_strand_id
1 'polypeptide(L)'
;MSERVSDYTQPPPPTLIPRDGGGPPCCACNEKGTSALSTCSRRCDCRNHKRLCTNCVNCKRGTCTNFAYPADPAVCDDDDDESDAVSPSAGPAVPSTASFVDEKMREAFGEPLVNSASGSTFPEWEAYHERVCQLRLRCVKDLSKLGNLGRAIADAIADEVEKISKLEAPSERAGVFVRTLIQRDPDVKRKRDVKRMLWRRLEMWQKGQVEELVCEAERLDQQFPTTQPQLDDASVYRIFNKLMLEGKVRAAVRFVTERGGGGVLHPSAQAEERPPGVTVLDVLREKHPPQQQPHEEAFLPCDDLPPLIDVDITDSTVERAARSLSGSAGPTGGDANFWQTFLLRYGAKSGRLRAAVASLVS
;
A
#
# COMPACT_ATOMS: atom_id res chain seq x y z
N MET A 1 -18.39 -13.06 61.84
CA MET A 1 -17.79 -13.80 60.72
C MET A 1 -17.27 -12.76 59.75
N SER A 2 -15.95 -12.66 59.61
CA SER A 2 -15.25 -11.61 58.87
C SER A 2 -15.54 -11.64 57.37
N GLU A 3 -15.98 -10.51 56.83
CA GLU A 3 -15.88 -10.19 55.41
C GLU A 3 -14.42 -9.85 55.09
N ARG A 4 -13.86 -10.56 54.12
CA ARG A 4 -12.49 -10.37 53.64
C ARG A 4 -12.57 -9.44 52.44
N VAL A 5 -12.41 -8.13 52.67
CA VAL A 5 -12.21 -7.13 51.61
C VAL A 5 -10.83 -7.39 50.99
N SER A 6 -10.79 -7.76 49.73
CA SER A 6 -9.55 -7.94 48.97
C SER A 6 -9.12 -6.59 48.40
N ASP A 7 -8.09 -5.99 48.99
CA ASP A 7 -7.41 -4.81 48.45
C ASP A 7 -6.83 -5.13 47.07
N TYR A 8 -7.50 -4.68 46.01
CA TYR A 8 -6.90 -4.58 44.69
C TYR A 8 -6.06 -3.31 44.65
N THR A 9 -4.74 -3.46 44.86
CA THR A 9 -3.79 -2.39 44.59
C THR A 9 -3.73 -2.17 43.08
N GLN A 10 -4.19 -1.02 42.59
CA GLN A 10 -4.01 -0.64 41.18
C GLN A 10 -2.52 -0.60 40.84
N PRO A 11 -2.06 -1.18 39.72
CA PRO A 11 -0.70 -0.98 39.24
C PRO A 11 -0.49 0.51 38.90
N PRO A 12 0.72 1.06 39.12
CA PRO A 12 0.99 2.46 38.85
C PRO A 12 0.76 2.77 37.36
N PRO A 13 0.26 3.97 37.03
CA PRO A 13 0.03 4.35 35.66
C PRO A 13 1.35 4.35 34.87
N PRO A 14 1.34 3.95 33.59
CA PRO A 14 2.53 4.02 32.75
C PRO A 14 3.01 5.46 32.67
N THR A 15 4.28 5.67 32.99
CA THR A 15 4.93 6.98 32.94
C THR A 15 4.99 7.43 31.48
N LEU A 16 4.16 8.40 31.10
CA LEU A 16 4.23 9.06 29.81
C LEU A 16 5.58 9.78 29.71
N ILE A 17 6.47 9.33 28.82
CA ILE A 17 7.67 10.08 28.48
C ILE A 17 7.25 11.22 27.52
N PRO A 18 7.54 12.49 27.83
CA PRO A 18 7.24 13.63 26.97
C PRO A 18 7.96 13.53 25.61
N ARG A 19 7.32 14.05 24.56
CA ARG A 19 7.83 14.06 23.17
C ARG A 19 9.02 15.00 22.92
N ASP A 20 9.48 15.74 23.92
CA ASP A 20 10.60 16.67 23.80
C ASP A 20 11.75 16.26 24.72
N GLY A 21 12.86 15.82 24.10
CA GLY A 21 14.05 15.28 24.76
C GLY A 21 14.91 16.35 25.44
N GLY A 22 14.46 16.83 26.60
CA GLY A 22 15.21 17.74 27.47
C GLY A 22 15.93 17.08 28.66
N GLY A 23 16.02 15.75 28.72
CA GLY A 23 16.70 15.01 29.79
C GLY A 23 18.17 14.71 29.46
N PRO A 24 19.05 14.55 30.46
CA PRO A 24 20.43 14.14 30.24
C PRO A 24 20.49 12.81 29.48
N PRO A 25 21.44 12.64 28.53
CA PRO A 25 21.54 11.45 27.70
C PRO A 25 21.73 10.19 28.54
N CYS A 26 20.99 9.11 28.24
CA CYS A 26 21.12 7.85 28.99
C CYS A 26 22.45 7.11 28.76
N CYS A 27 23.26 7.53 27.78
CA CYS A 27 24.62 7.04 27.51
C CYS A 27 25.42 8.04 26.66
N ALA A 28 26.75 7.99 26.78
CA ALA A 28 27.70 8.87 26.08
C ALA A 28 28.01 8.43 24.63
N CYS A 29 27.20 7.54 24.02
CA CYS A 29 27.43 7.02 22.66
C CYS A 29 27.43 8.10 21.55
N ASN A 30 27.11 9.35 21.88
CA ASN A 30 27.03 10.48 20.96
C ASN A 30 28.06 11.61 21.26
N GLU A 31 28.91 11.48 22.28
CA GLU A 31 29.78 12.59 22.72
C GLU A 31 31.13 12.67 21.97
N LYS A 32 31.60 11.58 21.35
CA LYS A 32 32.90 11.54 20.67
C LYS A 32 32.75 11.39 19.16
N GLY A 33 32.53 12.50 18.48
CA GLY A 33 32.33 12.58 17.03
C GLY A 33 33.56 12.30 16.15
N THR A 34 34.45 11.37 16.51
CA THR A 34 35.71 11.14 15.78
C THR A 34 36.04 9.69 15.43
N SER A 35 35.14 8.73 15.59
CA SER A 35 35.38 7.39 15.03
C SER A 35 34.22 6.86 14.19
N ALA A 36 34.56 6.23 13.08
CA ALA A 36 33.64 5.51 12.18
C ALA A 36 33.03 4.24 12.82
N LEU A 37 33.19 4.06 14.13
CA LEU A 37 32.57 2.99 14.90
C LEU A 37 31.87 3.60 16.11
N SER A 38 30.66 4.14 15.92
CA SER A 38 29.68 4.22 17.01
C SER A 38 29.18 2.79 17.28
N THR A 39 30.06 1.90 17.75
CA THR A 39 29.74 0.51 17.98
C THR A 39 28.90 0.40 19.25
N CYS A 40 27.58 0.50 19.07
CA CYS A 40 26.62 -0.01 20.05
C CYS A 40 26.63 -1.56 20.13
N SER A 41 27.74 -2.18 19.76
CA SER A 41 27.97 -3.62 19.87
C SER A 41 28.64 -3.91 21.21
N ARG A 42 27.89 -4.65 22.05
CA ARG A 42 28.31 -5.33 23.29
C ARG A 42 28.81 -4.48 24.47
N ARG A 43 29.20 -3.20 24.34
CA ARG A 43 29.77 -2.39 25.45
C ARG A 43 29.03 -1.09 25.80
N CYS A 44 27.77 -0.94 25.40
CA CYS A 44 26.97 0.22 25.80
C CYS A 44 26.54 0.11 27.27
N ASP A 45 26.64 1.20 28.05
CA ASP A 45 26.23 1.22 29.46
C ASP A 45 24.77 0.83 29.67
N CYS A 46 23.86 1.19 28.75
CA CYS A 46 22.47 0.73 28.82
C CYS A 46 22.39 -0.80 28.77
N ARG A 47 23.20 -1.45 27.92
CA ARG A 47 23.21 -2.91 27.76
C ARG A 47 23.87 -3.60 28.96
N ASN A 48 24.92 -3.01 29.53
CA ASN A 48 25.55 -3.50 30.77
C ASN A 48 24.56 -3.46 31.95
N HIS A 49 23.75 -2.41 32.04
CA HIS A 49 22.75 -2.25 33.09
C HIS A 49 21.40 -2.89 32.76
N LYS A 50 21.30 -3.69 31.69
CA LYS A 50 20.08 -4.36 31.22
C LYS A 50 18.88 -3.41 31.02
N ARG A 51 19.12 -2.18 30.55
CA ARG A 51 18.09 -1.19 30.23
C ARG A 51 18.11 -0.86 28.73
N LEU A 52 16.95 -0.46 28.20
CA LEU A 52 16.82 -0.04 26.81
C LEU A 52 17.37 1.39 26.63
N CYS A 53 18.03 1.63 25.49
CA CYS A 53 18.57 2.94 25.14
C CYS A 53 17.46 3.84 24.59
N THR A 54 17.22 4.97 25.23
CA THR A 54 16.26 6.01 24.78
C THR A 54 16.94 7.12 23.99
N ASN A 55 18.26 7.24 24.08
CA ASN A 55 19.04 8.33 23.47
C ASN A 55 19.34 8.10 21.97
N CYS A 56 19.40 6.84 21.52
CA CYS A 56 19.81 6.48 20.15
C CYS A 56 18.65 6.31 19.16
N VAL A 57 17.41 6.65 19.53
CA VAL A 57 16.19 6.42 18.72
C VAL A 57 16.24 7.16 17.37
N ASN A 58 16.97 8.28 17.30
CA ASN A 58 17.09 9.14 16.10
C ASN A 58 18.54 9.31 15.60
N CYS A 59 19.47 8.40 15.94
CA CYS A 59 20.86 8.57 15.51
C CYS A 59 20.99 8.47 13.98
N LYS A 60 21.57 9.51 13.36
CA LYS A 60 21.91 9.60 11.92
C LYS A 60 22.72 8.42 11.35
N ARG A 61 23.24 7.52 12.19
CA ARG A 61 24.07 6.35 11.81
C ARG A 61 23.44 4.97 12.11
N GLY A 62 22.21 4.90 12.65
CA GLY A 62 21.30 3.75 12.53
C GLY A 62 21.70 2.35 13.05
N THR A 63 22.73 2.18 13.89
CA THR A 63 23.25 0.83 14.26
C THR A 63 22.97 0.35 15.69
N CYS A 64 22.21 1.10 16.52
CA CYS A 64 21.85 0.64 17.87
C CYS A 64 20.86 -0.53 17.80
N THR A 65 21.16 -1.67 18.44
CA THR A 65 20.22 -2.81 18.55
C THR A 65 19.64 -2.97 19.95
N ASN A 66 20.00 -2.10 20.90
CA ASN A 66 19.60 -2.18 22.31
C ASN A 66 18.56 -1.10 22.65
N PHE A 67 17.51 -1.02 21.83
CA PHE A 67 16.36 -0.15 22.04
C PHE A 67 15.09 -0.96 21.78
N ALA A 68 13.97 -0.56 22.38
CA ALA A 68 12.66 -1.06 21.97
C ALA A 68 11.89 0.11 21.40
N TYR A 69 11.24 -0.11 20.26
CA TYR A 69 10.07 0.71 19.94
C TYR A 69 9.07 0.56 21.09
N PRO A 70 8.29 1.60 21.42
CA PRO A 70 7.18 1.45 22.34
C PRO A 70 6.39 0.21 21.92
N ALA A 71 6.40 -0.82 22.76
CA ALA A 71 5.78 -2.08 22.44
C ALA A 71 4.26 -1.88 22.51
N ASP A 72 3.56 -2.28 21.45
CA ASP A 72 2.16 -2.69 21.58
C ASP A 72 2.07 -3.81 22.63
N PRO A 73 0.99 -3.85 23.42
CA PRO A 73 0.84 -4.87 24.46
C PRO A 73 1.00 -6.27 23.88
N ALA A 74 1.68 -7.12 24.66
CA ALA A 74 2.01 -8.49 24.30
C ALA A 74 0.77 -9.25 23.79
N VAL A 75 0.82 -9.67 22.53
CA VAL A 75 -0.12 -10.63 21.97
C VAL A 75 0.36 -12.01 22.44
N CYS A 76 -0.47 -12.67 23.23
CA CYS A 76 -0.37 -14.09 23.52
C CYS A 76 -0.34 -14.88 22.20
N ASP A 77 0.54 -15.88 22.13
CA ASP A 77 0.49 -16.91 21.11
C ASP A 77 -0.80 -17.72 21.33
N ASP A 78 -1.91 -17.24 20.77
CA ASP A 78 -3.08 -18.05 20.49
C ASP A 78 -3.06 -18.39 19.01
N ASP A 79 -3.25 -19.67 18.71
CA ASP A 79 -3.40 -20.18 17.35
C ASP A 79 -4.44 -19.35 16.59
N ASP A 80 -3.97 -18.49 15.68
CA ASP A 80 -4.80 -17.62 14.87
C ASP A 80 -5.70 -18.48 13.96
N ASP A 81 -6.94 -18.71 14.40
CA ASP A 81 -8.03 -19.09 13.52
C ASP A 81 -8.32 -17.88 12.61
N GLU A 82 -7.73 -17.94 11.41
CA GLU A 82 -7.64 -16.87 10.44
C GLU A 82 -9.02 -16.56 9.86
N SER A 83 -9.75 -15.71 10.58
CA SER A 83 -11.06 -15.23 10.18
C SER A 83 -10.99 -14.17 9.09
N ASP A 84 -11.94 -14.30 8.16
CA ASP A 84 -12.11 -13.53 6.93
C ASP A 84 -12.32 -12.04 7.18
N ALA A 85 -11.22 -11.31 7.38
CA ALA A 85 -11.25 -9.85 7.33
C ALA A 85 -11.37 -9.38 5.87
N VAL A 86 -12.58 -8.92 5.56
CA VAL A 86 -13.08 -8.35 4.31
C VAL A 86 -12.11 -7.35 3.65
N SER A 87 -11.82 -7.56 2.37
CA SER A 87 -11.28 -6.53 1.49
C SER A 87 -12.38 -5.52 1.16
N PRO A 88 -12.13 -4.20 1.23
CA PRO A 88 -13.13 -3.22 0.84
C PRO A 88 -13.41 -3.35 -0.67
N SER A 89 -14.66 -3.65 -0.99
CA SER A 89 -15.30 -3.50 -2.31
C SER A 89 -14.50 -4.03 -3.51
N ALA A 90 -14.68 -5.31 -3.82
CA ALA A 90 -14.70 -5.73 -5.22
C ALA A 90 -16.17 -5.75 -5.62
N GLY A 91 -16.60 -4.74 -6.39
CA GLY A 91 -17.90 -4.79 -7.06
C GLY A 91 -18.00 -6.03 -7.96
N PRO A 92 -19.22 -6.41 -8.39
CA PRO A 92 -19.38 -7.49 -9.34
C PRO A 92 -18.53 -7.22 -10.58
N ALA A 93 -17.92 -8.27 -11.14
CA ALA A 93 -17.19 -8.19 -12.40
C ALA A 93 -18.11 -7.60 -13.47
N VAL A 94 -17.80 -6.36 -13.87
CA VAL A 94 -18.57 -5.65 -14.90
C VAL A 94 -18.19 -6.29 -16.24
N PRO A 95 -19.16 -6.79 -17.03
CA PRO A 95 -18.88 -7.22 -18.40
C PRO A 95 -18.37 -6.02 -19.20
N SER A 96 -17.37 -6.23 -20.06
CA SER A 96 -16.65 -5.22 -20.82
C SER A 96 -17.53 -4.05 -21.32
N THR A 97 -17.43 -2.92 -20.63
CA THR A 97 -17.91 -1.59 -21.05
C THR A 97 -16.83 -0.85 -21.85
N ALA A 98 -15.78 -1.55 -22.30
CA ALA A 98 -14.61 -0.92 -22.92
C ALA A 98 -15.01 -0.03 -24.10
N SER A 99 -15.90 -0.49 -24.98
CA SER A 99 -16.36 0.31 -26.13
C SER A 99 -17.10 1.59 -25.74
N PHE A 100 -17.96 1.53 -24.71
CA PHE A 100 -18.69 2.72 -24.22
C PHE A 100 -17.73 3.72 -23.56
N VAL A 101 -16.79 3.21 -22.75
CA VAL A 101 -15.80 4.04 -22.07
C VAL A 101 -14.88 4.68 -23.11
N ASP A 102 -14.37 3.91 -24.08
CA ASP A 102 -13.48 4.39 -25.13
C ASP A 102 -14.19 5.43 -26.02
N GLU A 103 -15.45 5.20 -26.38
CA GLU A 103 -16.25 6.16 -27.12
C GLU A 103 -16.45 7.46 -26.33
N LYS A 104 -16.73 7.36 -25.01
CA LYS A 104 -16.88 8.53 -24.15
C LYS A 104 -15.58 9.27 -23.90
N MET A 105 -14.47 8.55 -23.73
CA MET A 105 -13.14 9.14 -23.61
C MET A 105 -12.78 9.87 -24.91
N ARG A 106 -13.11 9.30 -26.06
CA ARG A 106 -12.93 9.95 -27.37
C ARG A 106 -13.81 11.19 -27.54
N GLU A 107 -15.07 11.12 -27.13
CA GLU A 107 -16.00 12.26 -27.16
C GLU A 107 -15.55 13.41 -26.26
N ALA A 108 -15.07 13.09 -25.04
CA ALA A 108 -14.71 14.09 -24.04
C ALA A 108 -13.31 14.70 -24.26
N PHE A 109 -12.34 13.88 -24.68
CA PHE A 109 -10.93 14.27 -24.76
C PHE A 109 -10.37 14.29 -26.19
N GLY A 110 -11.16 13.92 -27.20
CA GLY A 110 -10.71 13.72 -28.58
C GLY A 110 -10.10 12.33 -28.80
N GLU A 111 -9.56 12.06 -29.98
CA GLU A 111 -8.74 10.86 -30.17
C GLU A 111 -7.72 10.76 -29.04
N PRO A 112 -7.51 9.58 -28.43
CA PRO A 112 -6.49 9.41 -27.41
C PRO A 112 -5.22 10.07 -27.89
N LEU A 113 -4.55 10.82 -27.01
CA LEU A 113 -3.17 11.24 -27.24
C LEU A 113 -2.33 9.96 -27.30
N VAL A 114 -2.38 9.27 -28.42
CA VAL A 114 -1.38 8.30 -28.82
C VAL A 114 -0.15 9.16 -28.90
N ASN A 115 0.73 9.04 -27.91
CA ASN A 115 2.11 9.44 -28.07
C ASN A 115 2.61 8.66 -29.28
N SER A 116 2.45 9.24 -30.46
CA SER A 116 2.94 8.73 -31.73
C SER A 116 4.44 8.96 -31.80
N ALA A 117 5.13 8.60 -30.73
CA ALA A 117 6.55 8.35 -30.78
C ALA A 117 6.70 6.90 -31.20
N SER A 118 7.51 6.69 -32.23
CA SER A 118 8.11 5.44 -32.68
C SER A 118 8.92 4.74 -31.57
N GLY A 119 8.31 4.49 -30.41
CA GLY A 119 8.86 3.76 -29.29
C GLY A 119 8.54 2.28 -29.41
N SER A 120 9.28 1.47 -28.68
CA SER A 120 8.99 0.04 -28.54
C SER A 120 7.57 -0.15 -28.02
N THR A 121 6.72 -0.77 -28.83
CA THR A 121 5.40 -1.23 -28.40
C THR A 121 5.55 -2.53 -27.63
N PHE A 122 4.92 -2.63 -26.46
CA PHE A 122 4.96 -3.80 -25.59
C PHE A 122 3.57 -4.44 -25.44
N PRO A 123 2.94 -4.87 -26.55
CA PRO A 123 1.53 -5.31 -26.55
C PRO A 123 1.27 -6.50 -25.62
N GLU A 124 2.26 -7.36 -25.38
CA GLU A 124 2.14 -8.47 -24.45
C GLU A 124 1.92 -8.01 -23.01
N TRP A 125 2.53 -6.88 -22.60
CA TRP A 125 2.39 -6.35 -21.25
C TRP A 125 1.05 -5.68 -21.03
N GLU A 126 0.49 -5.07 -22.07
CA GLU A 126 -0.88 -4.55 -22.06
C GLU A 126 -1.88 -5.70 -21.87
N ALA A 127 -1.73 -6.79 -22.63
CA ALA A 127 -2.57 -7.98 -22.48
C ALA A 127 -2.45 -8.63 -21.08
N TYR A 128 -1.24 -8.74 -20.54
CA TYR A 128 -1.05 -9.21 -19.17
C TYR A 128 -1.68 -8.30 -18.14
N HIS A 129 -1.50 -6.99 -18.30
CA HIS A 129 -2.06 -6.01 -17.38
C HIS A 129 -3.59 -6.05 -17.38
N GLU A 130 -4.22 -6.13 -18.55
CA GLU A 130 -5.68 -6.25 -18.67
C GLU A 130 -6.21 -7.47 -17.90
N ARG A 131 -5.60 -8.65 -18.12
CA ARG A 131 -5.97 -9.90 -17.42
C ARG A 131 -5.88 -9.76 -15.90
N VAL A 132 -4.78 -9.22 -15.40
CA VAL A 132 -4.53 -9.13 -13.95
C VAL A 132 -5.31 -7.97 -13.29
N CYS A 133 -5.67 -6.93 -14.06
CA CYS A 133 -6.47 -5.81 -13.56
C CYS A 133 -7.93 -6.15 -13.32
N GLN A 134 -8.46 -7.13 -14.06
CA GLN A 134 -9.83 -7.63 -13.88
C GLN A 134 -9.98 -8.54 -12.65
N LEU A 135 -8.88 -9.01 -12.06
CA LEU A 135 -8.91 -9.89 -10.90
C LEU A 135 -9.37 -9.15 -9.65
N ARG A 136 -10.13 -9.84 -8.78
CA ARG A 136 -10.64 -9.30 -7.51
C ARG A 136 -9.54 -9.10 -6.48
N LEU A 137 -8.38 -9.72 -6.69
CA LEU A 137 -7.14 -9.65 -5.92
C LEU A 137 -7.36 -9.59 -4.40
N ARG A 138 -7.22 -10.74 -3.75
CA ARG A 138 -6.96 -10.79 -2.31
C ARG A 138 -5.46 -10.82 -2.10
N CYS A 139 -4.89 -9.83 -1.43
CA CYS A 139 -3.44 -9.75 -1.21
C CYS A 139 -3.02 -10.31 0.15
N VAL A 140 -1.78 -10.81 0.23
CA VAL A 140 -1.12 -11.14 1.51
C VAL A 140 -0.98 -9.87 2.35
N LYS A 141 -1.42 -9.94 3.62
CA LYS A 141 -1.55 -8.75 4.49
C LYS A 141 -0.25 -8.39 5.22
N ASP A 142 0.47 -9.36 5.78
CA ASP A 142 1.71 -9.09 6.54
C ASP A 142 2.95 -9.33 5.67
N LEU A 143 3.43 -8.26 5.05
CA LEU A 143 4.68 -8.24 4.29
C LEU A 143 5.82 -7.59 5.08
N SER A 144 5.60 -7.25 6.35
CA SER A 144 6.54 -6.48 7.17
C SER A 144 7.67 -7.32 7.78
N LYS A 145 7.42 -8.63 7.97
CA LYS A 145 8.34 -9.58 8.61
C LYS A 145 8.90 -10.64 7.65
N LEU A 146 9.23 -10.23 6.43
CA LEU A 146 9.76 -11.13 5.39
C LEU A 146 11.29 -11.31 5.45
N GLY A 147 12.02 -10.45 6.15
CA GLY A 147 13.48 -10.57 6.32
C GLY A 147 14.23 -10.52 4.98
N ASN A 148 14.99 -11.58 4.65
CA ASN A 148 15.72 -11.68 3.38
C ASN A 148 14.79 -11.63 2.16
N LEU A 149 13.60 -12.23 2.26
CA LEU A 149 12.62 -12.23 1.17
C LEU A 149 12.14 -10.81 0.88
N GLY A 150 11.85 -10.04 1.93
CA GLY A 150 11.41 -8.67 1.76
C GLY A 150 12.49 -7.77 1.14
N ARG A 151 13.76 -8.01 1.49
CA ARG A 151 14.90 -7.37 0.81
C ARG A 151 14.98 -7.75 -0.67
N ALA A 152 14.80 -9.03 -1.01
CA ALA A 152 14.83 -9.49 -2.39
C ALA A 152 13.66 -8.94 -3.22
N ILE A 153 12.46 -8.86 -2.64
CA ILE A 153 11.30 -8.24 -3.28
C ILE A 153 11.53 -6.74 -3.48
N ALA A 154 12.02 -6.01 -2.46
CA ALA A 154 12.34 -4.59 -2.62
C ALA A 154 13.34 -4.34 -3.75
N ASP A 155 14.35 -5.20 -3.86
CA ASP A 155 15.35 -5.14 -4.93
C ASP A 155 14.75 -5.41 -6.31
N ALA A 156 13.89 -6.43 -6.41
CA ALA A 156 13.21 -6.75 -7.67
C ALA A 156 12.22 -5.66 -8.10
N ILE A 157 11.50 -5.02 -7.16
CA ILE A 157 10.66 -3.86 -7.48
C ILE A 157 11.56 -2.72 -7.99
N ALA A 158 12.73 -2.49 -7.37
CA ALA A 158 13.67 -1.47 -7.84
C ALA A 158 14.16 -1.78 -9.26
N ASP A 159 14.47 -3.04 -9.58
CA ASP A 159 14.86 -3.45 -10.94
C ASP A 159 13.76 -3.12 -11.96
N GLU A 160 12.49 -3.38 -11.64
CA GLU A 160 11.38 -3.05 -12.55
C GLU A 160 11.19 -1.53 -12.71
N VAL A 161 11.32 -0.75 -11.63
CA VAL A 161 11.23 0.71 -11.70
C VAL A 161 12.40 1.32 -12.47
N GLU A 162 13.62 0.79 -12.33
CA GLU A 162 14.80 1.24 -13.08
C GLU A 162 14.68 0.93 -14.58
N LYS A 163 14.05 -0.19 -14.97
CA LYS A 163 13.76 -0.45 -16.39
C LYS A 163 12.76 0.56 -16.95
N ILE A 164 11.76 0.93 -16.15
CA ILE A 164 10.76 1.94 -16.55
C ILE A 164 11.43 3.31 -16.72
N SER A 165 12.28 3.74 -15.78
CA SER A 165 12.97 5.03 -15.92
C SER A 165 13.92 5.09 -17.11
N LYS A 166 14.48 3.95 -17.52
CA LYS A 166 15.30 3.84 -18.75
C LYS A 166 14.49 3.66 -20.03
N LEU A 167 13.16 3.62 -19.95
CA LEU A 167 12.26 3.31 -21.06
C LEU A 167 12.51 1.93 -21.69
N GLU A 168 13.10 1.00 -20.93
CA GLU A 168 13.35 -0.39 -21.34
C GLU A 168 12.14 -1.30 -21.09
N ALA A 169 11.16 -0.84 -20.30
CA ALA A 169 9.94 -1.57 -19.99
C ALA A 169 8.76 -0.63 -19.77
N PRO A 170 7.52 -1.08 -20.07
CA PRO A 170 6.31 -0.32 -19.81
C PRO A 170 5.93 -0.37 -18.31
N SER A 171 5.13 0.61 -17.87
CA SER A 171 4.72 0.73 -16.46
C SER A 171 3.87 -0.46 -15.98
N GLU A 172 3.10 -1.03 -16.89
CA GLU A 172 2.22 -2.19 -16.79
C GLU A 172 2.96 -3.38 -16.19
N ARG A 173 4.23 -3.55 -16.57
CA ARG A 173 5.09 -4.64 -16.09
C ARG A 173 5.25 -4.62 -14.57
N ALA A 174 5.44 -3.45 -13.96
CA ALA A 174 5.52 -3.33 -12.50
C ALA A 174 4.16 -3.65 -11.84
N GLY A 175 3.06 -3.27 -12.48
CA GLY A 175 1.71 -3.62 -12.03
C GLY A 175 1.47 -5.13 -12.04
N VAL A 176 1.77 -5.81 -13.15
CA VAL A 176 1.66 -7.27 -13.29
C VAL A 176 2.55 -7.98 -12.27
N PHE A 177 3.79 -7.50 -12.07
CA PHE A 177 4.70 -8.07 -11.10
C PHE A 177 4.13 -8.06 -9.68
N VAL A 178 3.74 -6.87 -9.19
CA VAL A 178 3.30 -6.72 -7.81
C VAL A 178 2.03 -7.52 -7.57
N ARG A 179 1.05 -7.43 -8.49
CA ARG A 179 -0.24 -8.12 -8.36
C ARG A 179 -0.09 -9.64 -8.33
N THR A 180 0.68 -10.21 -9.25
CA THR A 180 0.89 -11.68 -9.29
C THR A 180 1.73 -12.16 -8.11
N LEU A 181 2.72 -11.37 -7.66
CA LEU A 181 3.55 -11.69 -6.51
C LEU A 181 2.73 -11.79 -5.22
N ILE A 182 1.95 -10.76 -4.88
CA ILE A 182 1.33 -10.61 -3.55
C ILE A 182 -0.04 -11.25 -3.40
N GLN A 183 -0.61 -11.84 -4.46
CA GLN A 183 -1.91 -12.48 -4.37
C GLN A 183 -1.90 -13.60 -3.32
N ARG A 184 -2.95 -13.68 -2.52
CA ARG A 184 -3.16 -14.74 -1.55
C ARG A 184 -3.53 -16.03 -2.29
N ASP A 185 -2.97 -17.13 -1.83
CA ASP A 185 -3.48 -18.46 -2.14
C ASP A 185 -4.39 -18.90 -0.97
N PRO A 186 -5.70 -19.21 -1.20
CA PRO A 186 -6.64 -19.61 -0.15
C PRO A 186 -6.18 -20.81 0.68
N ASP A 187 -5.43 -21.72 0.06
CA ASP A 187 -4.97 -22.96 0.69
C ASP A 187 -3.67 -22.75 1.48
N VAL A 188 -2.99 -21.61 1.31
CA VAL A 188 -1.71 -21.28 1.96
C VAL A 188 -1.93 -20.31 3.12
N LYS A 189 -2.15 -20.86 4.31
CA LYS A 189 -2.43 -20.08 5.54
C LYS A 189 -1.19 -19.81 6.39
N ARG A 190 -0.29 -20.79 6.53
CA ARG A 190 0.84 -20.69 7.47
C ARG A 190 1.88 -19.69 6.97
N LYS A 191 2.38 -18.83 7.87
CA LYS A 191 3.42 -17.81 7.59
C LYS A 191 4.64 -18.37 6.86
N ARG A 192 5.10 -19.59 7.21
CA ARG A 192 6.21 -20.27 6.52
C ARG A 192 5.89 -20.59 5.06
N ASP A 193 4.69 -21.11 4.81
CA ASP A 193 4.26 -21.52 3.48
C ASP A 193 3.97 -20.30 2.60
N VAL A 194 3.42 -19.21 3.16
CA VAL A 194 3.29 -17.91 2.49
C VAL A 194 4.66 -17.40 2.03
N LYS A 195 5.68 -17.44 2.90
CA LYS A 195 7.05 -17.04 2.52
C LYS A 195 7.59 -17.90 1.39
N ARG A 196 7.39 -19.23 1.45
CA ARG A 196 7.80 -20.15 0.37
C ARG A 196 7.11 -19.84 -0.95
N MET A 197 5.81 -19.57 -0.91
CA MET A 197 5.01 -19.20 -2.09
C MET A 197 5.52 -17.91 -2.72
N LEU A 198 5.69 -16.85 -1.93
CA LEU A 198 6.22 -15.56 -2.39
C LEU A 198 7.62 -15.69 -2.99
N TRP A 199 8.49 -16.49 -2.37
CA TRP A 199 9.83 -16.75 -2.88
C TRP A 199 9.80 -17.46 -4.24
N ARG A 200 9.00 -18.53 -4.37
CA ARG A 200 8.81 -19.23 -5.65
C ARG A 200 8.33 -18.28 -6.75
N ARG A 201 7.35 -17.43 -6.46
CA ARG A 201 6.82 -16.47 -7.44
C ARG A 201 7.86 -15.43 -7.86
N LEU A 202 8.66 -14.96 -6.91
CA LEU A 202 9.79 -14.07 -7.20
C LEU A 202 10.80 -14.74 -8.15
N GLU A 203 11.14 -16.01 -7.91
CA GLU A 203 12.04 -16.77 -8.79
C GLU A 203 11.45 -17.00 -10.18
N MET A 204 10.15 -17.31 -10.27
CA MET A 204 9.43 -17.43 -11.55
C MET A 204 9.46 -16.12 -12.34
N TRP A 205 9.22 -15.00 -11.66
CA TRP A 205 9.31 -13.67 -12.27
C TRP A 205 10.71 -13.40 -12.84
N GLN A 206 11.75 -13.68 -12.05
CA GLN A 206 13.14 -13.50 -12.47
C GLN A 206 13.54 -14.41 -13.65
N LYS A 207 12.88 -15.57 -13.79
CA LYS A 207 13.06 -16.48 -14.94
C LYS A 207 12.23 -16.09 -16.17
N GLY A 208 11.38 -15.06 -16.07
CA GLY A 208 10.50 -14.64 -17.17
C GLY A 208 9.26 -15.52 -17.35
N GLN A 209 8.89 -16.32 -16.35
CA GLN A 209 7.71 -17.20 -16.37
C GLN A 209 6.42 -16.42 -16.04
N VAL A 210 6.16 -15.38 -16.84
CA VAL A 210 5.08 -14.41 -16.60
C VAL A 210 3.72 -15.04 -16.88
N GLU A 211 3.59 -15.77 -17.98
CA GLU A 211 2.35 -16.45 -18.36
C GLU A 211 1.88 -17.41 -17.26
N GLU A 212 2.79 -18.18 -16.68
CA GLU A 212 2.47 -19.12 -15.61
C GLU A 212 2.04 -18.40 -14.33
N LEU A 213 2.63 -17.24 -14.01
CA LEU A 213 2.22 -16.41 -12.89
C LEU A 213 0.82 -15.83 -13.10
N VAL A 214 0.50 -15.38 -14.32
CA VAL A 214 -0.82 -14.84 -14.64
C VAL A 214 -1.88 -15.94 -14.65
N CYS A 215 -1.61 -17.10 -15.27
CA CYS A 215 -2.50 -18.26 -15.21
C CYS A 215 -2.75 -18.73 -13.77
N GLU A 216 -1.70 -18.76 -12.94
CA GLU A 216 -1.85 -19.05 -11.51
C GLU A 216 -2.76 -18.02 -10.83
N ALA A 217 -2.57 -16.74 -11.15
CA ALA A 217 -3.34 -15.66 -10.55
C ALA A 217 -4.84 -15.73 -10.89
N GLU A 218 -5.16 -16.02 -12.15
CA GLU A 218 -6.54 -16.24 -12.61
C GLU A 218 -7.18 -17.45 -11.92
N ARG A 219 -6.46 -18.58 -11.85
CA ARG A 219 -6.92 -19.80 -11.17
C ARG A 219 -7.21 -19.53 -9.69
N LEU A 220 -6.32 -18.83 -9.00
CA LEU A 220 -6.51 -18.46 -7.59
C LEU A 220 -7.67 -17.50 -7.42
N ASP A 221 -7.84 -16.55 -8.34
CA ASP A 221 -8.98 -15.63 -8.26
C ASP A 221 -10.29 -16.39 -8.32
N GLN A 222 -10.43 -17.38 -9.22
CA GLN A 222 -11.65 -18.20 -9.35
C GLN A 222 -12.03 -18.97 -8.07
N GLN A 223 -11.08 -19.25 -7.18
CA GLN A 223 -11.35 -19.96 -5.93
C GLN A 223 -12.01 -19.07 -4.86
N PHE A 224 -11.91 -17.74 -4.97
CA PHE A 224 -12.53 -16.87 -3.98
C PHE A 224 -14.06 -16.84 -4.15
N PRO A 225 -14.84 -16.91 -3.06
CA PRO A 225 -16.28 -16.79 -3.13
C PRO A 225 -16.69 -15.45 -3.74
N THR A 226 -17.59 -15.48 -4.72
CA THR A 226 -18.12 -14.29 -5.40
C THR A 226 -19.05 -13.47 -4.49
N THR A 227 -19.72 -14.16 -3.56
CA THR A 227 -20.66 -13.56 -2.61
C THR A 227 -20.00 -13.43 -1.24
N GLN A 228 -20.08 -12.24 -0.64
CA GLN A 228 -19.69 -12.07 0.76
C GLN A 228 -20.75 -12.74 1.65
N PRO A 229 -20.35 -13.62 2.58
CA PRO A 229 -21.30 -14.13 3.57
C PRO A 229 -21.82 -12.98 4.42
N GLN A 230 -23.07 -13.08 4.89
CA GLN A 230 -23.55 -12.15 5.90
C GLN A 230 -22.68 -12.31 7.15
N LEU A 231 -22.17 -11.19 7.65
CA LEU A 231 -21.35 -11.16 8.84
C LEU A 231 -22.25 -11.17 10.07
N ASP A 232 -21.92 -12.01 11.03
CA ASP A 232 -22.50 -11.95 12.37
C ASP A 232 -21.88 -10.81 13.19
N ASP A 233 -22.58 -10.37 14.23
CA ASP A 233 -22.15 -9.26 15.10
C ASP A 233 -20.74 -9.48 15.68
N ALA A 234 -20.39 -10.74 15.99
CA ALA A 234 -19.07 -11.08 16.49
C ALA A 234 -17.97 -10.86 15.43
N SER A 235 -18.22 -11.22 14.16
CA SER A 235 -17.30 -10.92 13.07
C SER A 235 -17.20 -9.43 12.79
N VAL A 236 -18.32 -8.69 12.85
CA VAL A 236 -18.32 -7.23 12.71
C VAL A 236 -17.44 -6.59 13.79
N TYR A 237 -17.62 -6.97 15.06
CA TYR A 237 -16.81 -6.48 16.16
C TYR A 237 -15.32 -6.81 15.98
N ARG A 238 -15.01 -8.04 15.59
CA ARG A 238 -13.63 -8.48 15.35
C ARG A 238 -12.95 -7.68 14.23
N ILE A 239 -13.65 -7.43 13.12
CA ILE A 239 -13.14 -6.64 12.01
C ILE A 239 -12.96 -5.17 12.43
N PHE A 240 -13.94 -4.60 13.13
CA PHE A 240 -13.84 -3.24 13.66
C PHE A 240 -12.64 -3.08 14.59
N ASN A 241 -12.50 -3.96 15.59
CA ASN A 241 -11.41 -3.94 16.55
C ASN A 241 -10.05 -4.07 15.83
N LYS A 242 -9.95 -5.00 14.88
CA LYS A 242 -8.74 -5.15 14.05
C LYS A 242 -8.38 -3.86 13.32
N LEU A 243 -9.34 -3.23 12.64
CA LEU A 243 -9.10 -1.97 11.91
C LEU A 243 -8.68 -0.85 12.87
N MET A 244 -9.24 -0.80 14.08
CA MET A 244 -8.83 0.15 15.12
C MET A 244 -7.39 -0.09 15.59
N LEU A 245 -7.01 -1.34 15.85
CA LEU A 245 -5.64 -1.73 16.21
C LEU A 245 -4.63 -1.46 15.08
N GLU A 246 -5.05 -1.58 13.82
CA GLU A 246 -4.23 -1.19 12.65
C GLU A 246 -4.16 0.34 12.44
N GLY A 247 -4.83 1.15 13.29
CA GLY A 247 -4.89 2.60 13.16
C GLY A 247 -5.78 3.10 12.02
N LYS A 248 -6.55 2.21 11.38
CA LYS A 248 -7.44 2.52 10.25
C LYS A 248 -8.81 3.01 10.74
N VAL A 249 -8.82 4.01 11.61
CA VAL A 249 -10.02 4.52 12.31
C VAL A 249 -11.16 4.87 11.34
N ARG A 250 -10.85 5.60 10.25
CA ARG A 250 -11.89 5.95 9.25
C ARG A 250 -12.50 4.72 8.58
N ALA A 251 -11.68 3.71 8.28
CA ALA A 251 -12.16 2.47 7.67
C ALA A 251 -13.02 1.68 8.66
N ALA A 252 -12.62 1.61 9.93
CA ALA A 252 -13.36 0.97 11.00
C ALA A 252 -14.76 1.61 11.17
N VAL A 253 -14.81 2.95 11.30
CA VAL A 253 -16.07 3.70 11.44
C VAL A 253 -16.95 3.51 10.21
N ARG A 254 -16.40 3.60 8.99
CA ARG A 254 -17.17 3.40 7.75
C ARG A 254 -17.73 1.98 7.66
N PHE A 255 -16.99 0.98 8.12
CA PHE A 255 -17.39 -0.42 8.11
C PHE A 255 -18.61 -0.68 9.01
N VAL A 256 -18.63 -0.16 10.24
CA VAL A 256 -19.75 -0.39 11.18
C VAL A 256 -20.96 0.54 10.95
N THR A 257 -20.77 1.68 10.29
CA THR A 257 -21.87 2.63 10.01
C THR A 257 -22.61 2.33 8.71
N GLU A 258 -22.36 1.17 8.08
CA GLU A 258 -22.99 0.72 6.83
C GLU A 258 -22.92 1.73 5.67
N ARG A 259 -22.04 2.74 5.77
CA ARG A 259 -21.70 3.69 4.68
C ARG A 259 -20.88 3.02 3.56
N GLY A 260 -20.89 1.69 3.51
CA GLY A 260 -20.30 0.84 2.48
C GLY A 260 -21.23 0.57 1.30
N GLY A 261 -22.53 0.91 1.38
CA GLY A 261 -23.52 0.66 0.33
C GLY A 261 -23.41 1.48 -0.96
N GLY A 262 -22.34 2.27 -1.14
CA GLY A 262 -22.09 3.02 -2.37
C GLY A 262 -21.39 2.14 -3.41
N GLY A 263 -22.17 1.45 -4.24
CA GLY A 263 -21.67 0.75 -5.43
C GLY A 263 -21.51 1.69 -6.62
N VAL A 264 -20.72 1.28 -7.61
CA VAL A 264 -20.69 1.97 -8.91
C VAL A 264 -22.02 1.67 -9.61
N LEU A 265 -22.80 2.71 -9.89
CA LEU A 265 -24.03 2.59 -10.65
C LEU A 265 -23.69 2.44 -12.14
N HIS A 266 -24.31 1.45 -12.79
CA HIS A 266 -24.11 1.23 -14.22
C HIS A 266 -24.77 2.38 -15.02
N PRO A 267 -24.12 2.95 -16.05
CA PRO A 267 -24.67 4.09 -16.81
C PRO A 267 -26.06 3.83 -17.38
N SER A 268 -26.32 2.61 -17.85
CA SER A 268 -27.62 2.19 -18.41
C SER A 268 -28.63 1.69 -17.36
N ALA A 269 -28.27 1.64 -16.08
CA ALA A 269 -29.22 1.26 -15.05
C ALA A 269 -30.27 2.36 -14.85
N GLN A 270 -31.46 1.97 -14.40
CA GLN A 270 -32.49 2.92 -14.01
C GLN A 270 -32.03 3.74 -12.80
N ALA A 271 -32.20 5.05 -12.88
CA ALA A 271 -31.87 5.93 -11.77
C ALA A 271 -32.89 5.78 -10.63
N GLU A 272 -32.38 5.60 -9.41
CA GLU A 272 -33.19 5.63 -8.19
C GLU A 272 -33.89 6.98 -8.04
N GLU A 273 -35.10 6.98 -7.47
CA GLU A 273 -35.90 8.19 -7.20
C GLU A 273 -36.24 9.05 -8.45
N ARG A 274 -36.13 8.48 -9.66
CA ARG A 274 -36.51 9.12 -10.93
C ARG A 274 -37.63 8.34 -11.64
N PRO A 275 -38.36 8.98 -12.58
CA PRO A 275 -39.37 8.30 -13.38
C PRO A 275 -38.80 7.08 -14.14
N PRO A 276 -39.63 6.05 -14.40
CA PRO A 276 -39.23 4.90 -15.21
C PRO A 276 -38.68 5.33 -16.57
N GLY A 277 -37.57 4.72 -16.99
CA GLY A 277 -36.91 5.02 -18.26
C GLY A 277 -35.80 6.07 -18.19
N VAL A 278 -35.65 6.78 -17.06
CA VAL A 278 -34.49 7.67 -16.84
C VAL A 278 -33.29 6.84 -16.38
N THR A 279 -32.20 6.88 -17.14
CA THR A 279 -30.98 6.16 -16.80
C THR A 279 -30.07 6.97 -15.87
N VAL A 280 -29.13 6.29 -15.22
CA VAL A 280 -28.06 6.94 -14.45
C VAL A 280 -27.28 7.93 -15.33
N LEU A 281 -26.99 7.59 -16.58
CA LEU A 281 -26.32 8.47 -17.53
C LEU A 281 -27.12 9.76 -17.80
N ASP A 282 -28.45 9.66 -17.90
CA ASP A 282 -29.30 10.82 -18.13
C ASP A 282 -29.28 11.77 -16.92
N VAL A 283 -29.32 11.22 -15.70
CA VAL A 283 -29.19 12.03 -14.48
C VAL A 283 -27.82 12.69 -14.39
N LEU A 284 -26.75 11.99 -14.81
CA LEU A 284 -25.41 12.58 -14.86
C LEU A 284 -25.37 13.73 -15.87
N ARG A 285 -25.93 13.54 -17.07
CA ARG A 285 -26.05 14.62 -18.07
C ARG A 285 -26.87 15.81 -17.57
N GLU A 286 -27.91 15.58 -16.78
CA GLU A 286 -28.70 16.66 -16.14
C GLU A 286 -27.86 17.44 -15.11
N LYS A 287 -27.02 16.75 -14.32
CA LYS A 287 -26.18 17.37 -13.29
C LYS A 287 -25.00 18.15 -13.85
N HIS A 288 -24.50 17.77 -15.01
CA HIS A 288 -23.34 18.39 -15.63
C HIS A 288 -23.79 19.37 -16.72
N PRO A 289 -23.50 20.67 -16.59
CA PRO A 289 -23.77 21.61 -17.67
C PRO A 289 -23.05 21.17 -18.95
N PRO A 290 -23.57 21.51 -20.15
CA PRO A 290 -22.86 21.24 -21.39
C PRO A 290 -21.44 21.78 -21.29
N GLN A 291 -20.47 21.05 -21.84
CA GLN A 291 -19.09 21.52 -21.90
C GLN A 291 -19.06 22.88 -22.59
N GLN A 292 -18.74 23.93 -21.83
CA GLN A 292 -18.57 25.26 -22.36
C GLN A 292 -17.10 25.44 -22.71
N GLN A 293 -16.82 25.99 -23.89
CA GLN A 293 -15.49 26.52 -24.14
C GLN A 293 -15.26 27.65 -23.13
N PRO A 294 -14.14 27.64 -22.38
CA PRO A 294 -13.81 28.77 -21.53
C PRO A 294 -13.76 30.02 -22.41
N HIS A 295 -14.40 31.10 -21.96
CA HIS A 295 -14.31 32.39 -22.64
C HIS A 295 -12.84 32.84 -22.68
N GLU A 296 -12.41 33.57 -23.71
CA GLU A 296 -11.03 34.08 -23.83
C GLU A 296 -10.58 34.84 -22.57
N GLU A 297 -11.50 35.55 -21.92
CA GLU A 297 -11.28 36.27 -20.66
C GLU A 297 -10.97 35.38 -19.44
N ALA A 298 -11.31 34.08 -19.50
CA ALA A 298 -10.95 33.11 -18.47
C ALA A 298 -9.48 32.68 -18.57
N PHE A 299 -8.85 32.90 -19.73
CA PHE A 299 -7.42 32.67 -19.91
C PHE A 299 -6.65 33.91 -19.47
N LEU A 300 -5.62 33.70 -18.67
CA LEU A 300 -4.66 34.77 -18.39
C LEU A 300 -3.91 35.09 -19.68
N PRO A 301 -3.87 36.36 -20.13
CA PRO A 301 -3.01 36.74 -21.24
C PRO A 301 -1.57 36.49 -20.82
N CYS A 302 -0.94 35.53 -21.48
CA CYS A 302 0.39 35.01 -21.16
C CYS A 302 1.17 35.00 -22.47
N ASP A 303 1.87 36.09 -22.77
CA ASP A 303 2.68 36.20 -23.99
C ASP A 303 3.87 35.22 -23.96
N ASP A 304 4.40 34.96 -22.75
CA ASP A 304 5.47 34.01 -22.49
C ASP A 304 5.01 32.97 -21.45
N LEU A 305 5.16 31.68 -21.76
CA LEU A 305 4.98 30.63 -20.76
C LEU A 305 6.03 30.80 -19.64
N PRO A 306 5.66 30.67 -18.35
CA PRO A 306 6.64 30.68 -17.29
C PRO A 306 7.67 29.55 -17.53
N PRO A 307 8.95 29.76 -17.18
CA PRO A 307 9.96 28.73 -17.34
C PRO A 307 9.53 27.48 -16.58
N LEU A 308 9.58 26.32 -17.24
CA LEU A 308 9.37 25.04 -16.58
C LEU A 308 10.57 24.81 -15.66
N ILE A 309 10.34 24.88 -14.35
CA ILE A 309 11.37 24.58 -13.36
C ILE A 309 11.43 23.08 -13.19
N ASP A 310 12.57 22.48 -13.48
CA ASP A 310 12.80 21.06 -13.24
C ASP A 310 12.62 20.75 -11.75
N VAL A 311 11.76 19.76 -11.47
CA VAL A 311 11.49 19.30 -10.11
C VAL A 311 12.54 18.26 -9.75
N ASP A 312 13.49 18.63 -8.89
CA ASP A 312 14.47 17.69 -8.35
C ASP A 312 13.82 16.78 -7.29
N ILE A 313 13.51 15.55 -7.70
CA ILE A 313 13.03 14.50 -6.81
C ILE A 313 14.20 13.64 -6.34
N THR A 314 14.58 13.78 -5.07
CA THR A 314 15.60 12.94 -4.43
C THR A 314 14.98 11.72 -3.72
N ASP A 315 15.82 10.74 -3.38
CA ASP A 315 15.43 9.59 -2.54
C ASP A 315 14.86 10.02 -1.16
N SER A 316 15.32 11.16 -0.64
CA SER A 316 14.82 11.79 0.59
C SER A 316 13.41 12.38 0.42
N THR A 317 13.10 12.92 -0.76
CA THR A 317 11.76 13.39 -1.13
C THR A 317 10.80 12.20 -1.18
N VAL A 318 11.21 11.10 -1.82
CA VAL A 318 10.43 9.85 -1.87
C VAL A 318 10.24 9.26 -0.47
N GLU A 319 11.25 9.29 0.40
CA GLU A 319 11.11 8.84 1.79
C GLU A 319 10.03 9.60 2.56
N ARG A 320 10.03 10.94 2.40
CA ARG A 320 9.07 11.81 3.08
C ARG A 320 7.65 11.52 2.59
N ALA A 321 7.47 11.40 1.28
CA ALA A 321 6.19 11.02 0.69
C ALA A 321 5.72 9.63 1.16
N ALA A 322 6.63 8.65 1.19
CA ALA A 322 6.36 7.28 1.63
C ALA A 322 5.80 7.24 3.06
N ARG A 323 6.37 8.02 3.98
CA ARG A 323 5.92 8.11 5.39
C ARG A 323 4.50 8.65 5.54
N SER A 324 4.05 9.46 4.60
CA SER A 324 2.69 10.04 4.57
C SER A 324 1.70 9.25 3.71
N LEU A 325 2.11 8.14 3.10
CA LEU A 325 1.21 7.36 2.25
C LEU A 325 -0.01 6.87 3.05
N SER A 326 -1.18 7.03 2.44
CA SER A 326 -2.43 6.51 2.92
C SER A 326 -3.30 6.15 1.73
N GLY A 327 -4.20 5.19 1.90
CA GLY A 327 -5.09 4.74 0.83
C GLY A 327 -5.03 3.24 0.56
N SER A 328 -5.98 2.79 -0.25
CA SER A 328 -6.12 1.41 -0.70
C SER A 328 -5.14 1.08 -1.82
N ALA A 329 -5.16 -0.18 -2.26
CA ALA A 329 -4.45 -0.61 -3.45
C ALA A 329 -4.90 0.23 -4.67
N GLY A 330 -3.92 0.73 -5.42
CA GLY A 330 -4.12 1.36 -6.72
C GLY A 330 -4.08 0.36 -7.87
N PRO A 331 -3.91 0.81 -9.13
CA PRO A 331 -3.81 -0.08 -10.29
C PRO A 331 -2.63 -1.06 -10.21
N THR A 332 -1.62 -0.80 -9.39
CA THR A 332 -0.49 -1.71 -9.15
C THR A 332 -0.76 -2.79 -8.09
N GLY A 333 -1.93 -2.78 -7.42
CA GLY A 333 -2.32 -3.77 -6.41
C GLY A 333 -1.70 -3.59 -5.00
N GLY A 334 -0.62 -2.81 -4.87
CA GLY A 334 -0.02 -2.47 -3.58
C GLY A 334 -0.75 -1.31 -2.89
N ASP A 335 -1.15 -1.49 -1.63
CA ASP A 335 -1.74 -0.44 -0.80
C ASP A 335 -0.67 0.43 -0.10
N ALA A 336 -1.11 1.43 0.67
CA ALA A 336 -0.18 2.31 1.39
C ALA A 336 0.76 1.53 2.33
N ASN A 337 0.29 0.45 2.98
CA ASN A 337 1.11 -0.35 3.89
C ASN A 337 2.18 -1.14 3.13
N PHE A 338 1.82 -1.72 1.98
CA PHE A 338 2.75 -2.37 1.06
C PHE A 338 3.88 -1.41 0.69
N TRP A 339 3.55 -0.22 0.17
CA TRP A 339 4.55 0.74 -0.29
C TRP A 339 5.41 1.29 0.85
N GLN A 340 4.81 1.63 2.00
CA GLN A 340 5.57 2.00 3.20
C GLN A 340 6.55 0.91 3.62
N THR A 341 6.13 -0.35 3.57
CA THR A 341 6.97 -1.49 3.95
C THR A 341 8.19 -1.59 3.04
N PHE A 342 8.01 -1.59 1.71
CA PHE A 342 9.12 -1.77 0.78
C PHE A 342 9.99 -0.52 0.60
N LEU A 343 9.45 0.69 0.76
CA LEU A 343 10.20 1.94 0.66
C LEU A 343 10.95 2.32 1.93
N LEU A 344 10.59 1.79 3.11
CA LEU A 344 11.15 2.24 4.39
C LEU A 344 11.82 1.13 5.23
N ARG A 345 11.39 -0.13 5.16
CA ARG A 345 11.72 -1.13 6.21
C ARG A 345 12.90 -2.06 5.87
N TYR A 346 13.37 -2.10 4.63
CA TYR A 346 14.40 -3.05 4.17
C TYR A 346 15.80 -2.43 3.97
N GLY A 347 16.09 -1.33 4.69
CA GLY A 347 17.43 -0.74 4.75
C GLY A 347 17.95 -0.29 3.39
N ALA A 348 19.16 -0.72 3.02
CA ALA A 348 19.79 -0.35 1.75
C ALA A 348 18.94 -0.71 0.52
N LYS A 349 18.18 -1.81 0.56
CA LYS A 349 17.30 -2.21 -0.55
C LYS A 349 16.10 -1.27 -0.71
N SER A 350 15.52 -0.84 0.41
CA SER A 350 14.52 0.24 0.42
C SER A 350 15.10 1.58 -0.05
N GLY A 351 16.35 1.88 0.29
CA GLY A 351 17.07 3.05 -0.23
C GLY A 351 17.23 3.02 -1.74
N ARG A 352 17.67 1.89 -2.30
CA ARG A 352 17.76 1.68 -3.76
C ARG A 352 16.40 1.87 -4.43
N LEU A 353 15.34 1.27 -3.89
CA LEU A 353 13.99 1.44 -4.44
C LEU A 353 13.55 2.92 -4.44
N ARG A 354 13.86 3.68 -3.39
CA ARG A 354 13.57 5.13 -3.36
C ARG A 354 14.34 5.90 -4.41
N ALA A 355 15.62 5.57 -4.61
CA ALA A 355 16.44 6.17 -5.67
C ALA A 355 15.93 5.82 -7.08
N ALA A 356 15.49 4.58 -7.29
CA ALA A 356 14.86 4.14 -8.53
C ALA A 356 13.57 4.93 -8.81
N VAL A 357 12.70 5.09 -7.82
CA VAL A 357 11.46 5.88 -7.96
C VAL A 357 11.77 7.36 -8.26
N ALA A 358 12.78 7.93 -7.61
CA ALA A 358 13.24 9.30 -7.89
C ALA A 358 13.70 9.46 -9.36
N SER A 359 14.34 8.43 -9.93
CA SER A 359 14.80 8.46 -11.33
C SER A 359 13.67 8.46 -12.38
N LEU A 360 12.41 8.28 -12.00
CA LEU A 360 11.28 8.36 -12.94
C LEU A 360 10.98 9.78 -13.43
N VAL A 361 11.53 10.80 -12.76
CA VAL A 361 11.36 12.22 -13.15
C VAL A 361 12.52 12.71 -14.02
N SER A 362 13.60 11.93 -14.09
CA SER A 362 14.76 12.17 -14.95
C SER A 362 14.49 11.63 -16.34
#